data_AF-X0W991-F1
#
_entry.id   AF-X0W991-F1
#
_cell.length_a   1.000
_cell.length_b   1.000
_cell.length_c   1.000
_cell.angle_alpha   90.00
_cell.angle_beta   90.00
_cell.angle_gamma   90.00
#
_symmetry.space_group_name_H-M   'P 1'
#
loop_
_entity.id
_entity.type
_entity.pdbx_description
1 polymer ?
#
loop_
_entity_poly.entity_id
_entity_poly.type
_entity_poly.pdbx_seq_one_letter_code
_entity_poly.pdbx_strand_id
1 'polypeptide(L)'
;SWGDLPVGTFGDTPYTGEEEDIDLSAFNLQPAEETDEEIIEENPAEQEEEEPRARAGTPTLRKMRAHFTAEAEWERILRRDATFTPKFRSRQRSIFQRQGEITVERYLEQARANPGGWQRVAGDDLAAELFPLSGWEDMFDATTARVREASFAASATEATVAITGRQFVMTQVARETLELLDDAHYAFVNESTQGLLARELGAGLEAGESIDQMALRIGKTFGTRKASSQRIARTEVANAVQSAQVQGYAQTGVVERKMWNT
;
A
#
# COMPACT_ATOMS: atom_id res chain seq x y z
N SER A 1 -24.31 -18.08 25.67
CA SER A 1 -23.08 -18.71 25.17
C SER A 1 -22.90 -18.27 23.73
N TRP A 2 -21.73 -17.74 23.39
CA TRP A 2 -21.37 -17.34 22.03
C TRP A 2 -20.61 -18.52 21.40
N GLY A 3 -21.16 -19.08 20.32
CA GLY A 3 -20.59 -20.21 19.61
C GLY A 3 -20.52 -19.94 18.10
N ASP A 4 -19.37 -20.31 17.54
CA ASP A 4 -19.17 -20.89 16.21
C ASP A 4 -19.41 -20.03 14.96
N LEU A 5 -18.72 -18.89 14.85
CA LEU A 5 -18.25 -18.41 13.55
C LEU A 5 -16.73 -18.24 13.60
N PRO A 6 -15.96 -18.90 12.73
CA PRO A 6 -14.52 -18.70 12.67
C PRO A 6 -14.27 -17.30 12.11
N VAL A 7 -13.71 -16.44 12.96
CA VAL A 7 -13.12 -15.18 12.52
C VAL A 7 -11.84 -15.58 11.78
N GLY A 8 -11.96 -15.86 10.48
CA GLY A 8 -10.81 -16.10 9.62
C GLY A 8 -9.97 -14.85 9.61
N THR A 9 -8.79 -14.92 10.21
CA THR A 9 -7.77 -13.88 10.06
C THR A 9 -7.22 -13.99 8.63
N PHE A 10 -6.63 -12.90 8.11
CA PHE A 10 -5.97 -12.90 6.79
C PHE A 10 -4.83 -13.94 6.67
N GLY A 11 -4.49 -14.67 7.73
CA GLY A 11 -3.50 -15.75 7.77
C GLY A 11 -4.01 -17.17 7.48
N ASP A 12 -5.32 -17.42 7.36
CA ASP A 12 -5.86 -18.80 7.26
C ASP A 12 -5.93 -19.39 5.83
N THR A 13 -5.35 -18.73 4.83
CA THR A 13 -5.06 -19.41 3.56
C THR A 13 -3.85 -20.32 3.75
N PRO A 14 -3.94 -21.65 3.53
CA PRO A 14 -2.80 -22.53 3.69
C PRO A 14 -1.69 -22.11 2.72
N TYR A 15 -0.63 -21.57 3.32
CA TYR A 15 0.63 -21.25 2.68
C TYR A 15 1.33 -22.58 2.33
N THR A 16 1.45 -22.87 1.03
CA THR A 16 2.21 -24.02 0.55
C THR A 16 3.54 -23.56 -0.02
N GLY A 17 4.56 -23.51 0.85
CA GLY A 17 5.96 -23.69 0.45
C GLY A 17 6.90 -22.53 0.75
N GLU A 18 7.57 -22.67 1.89
CA GLU A 18 8.89 -22.13 2.29
C GLU A 18 8.99 -20.62 2.61
N GLU A 19 8.74 -20.29 3.89
CA GLU A 19 9.18 -19.03 4.52
C GLU A 19 10.65 -19.16 4.92
N GLU A 20 11.51 -18.27 4.39
CA GLU A 20 12.75 -17.92 5.07
C GLU A 20 12.37 -17.02 6.25
N ASP A 21 12.80 -17.41 7.46
CA ASP A 21 12.64 -16.60 8.67
C ASP A 21 13.32 -15.24 8.47
N ILE A 22 12.53 -14.18 8.36
CA ILE A 22 13.04 -12.80 8.36
C ILE A 22 13.42 -12.48 9.80
N ASP A 23 14.71 -12.29 10.06
CA ASP A 23 15.22 -11.85 11.36
C ASP A 23 14.79 -10.41 11.66
N LEU A 24 13.70 -10.27 12.41
CA LEU A 24 13.16 -8.98 12.85
C LEU A 24 13.96 -8.36 14.00
N SER A 25 15.02 -9.01 14.52
CA SER A 25 15.85 -8.46 15.60
C SER A 25 16.64 -7.20 15.20
N ALA A 26 16.74 -6.90 13.90
CA ALA A 26 17.34 -5.66 13.39
C ALA A 26 16.46 -4.41 13.60
N PHE A 27 15.16 -4.58 13.91
CA PHE A 27 14.27 -3.46 14.20
C PHE A 27 14.22 -3.20 15.71
N ASN A 28 15.14 -2.36 16.21
CA ASN A 28 15.13 -1.89 17.59
C ASN A 28 14.00 -0.87 17.80
N LEU A 29 12.76 -1.35 17.86
CA LEU A 29 11.59 -0.57 18.25
C LEU A 29 11.64 -0.40 19.78
N GLN A 30 12.25 0.68 20.23
CA GLN A 30 12.14 1.07 21.63
C GLN A 30 10.66 1.39 21.94
N PRO A 31 10.11 0.87 23.05
CA PRO A 31 8.75 1.23 23.47
C PRO A 31 8.71 2.74 23.72
N ALA A 32 7.69 3.40 23.15
CA ALA A 32 7.45 4.82 23.40
C ALA A 32 7.28 5.05 24.90
N GLU A 33 8.05 5.97 25.46
CA GLU A 33 7.91 6.42 26.85
C GLU A 33 6.49 6.95 27.07
N GLU A 34 5.78 6.36 28.03
CA GLU A 34 4.51 6.87 28.54
C GLU A 34 4.77 8.26 29.13
N THR A 35 4.18 9.28 28.52
CA THR A 35 4.17 10.64 29.07
C THR A 35 2.98 10.74 30.01
N ASP A 36 3.26 10.98 31.29
CA ASP A 36 2.26 11.25 32.32
C ASP A 36 1.46 12.51 31.93
N GLU A 37 0.23 12.33 31.46
CA GLU A 37 -0.71 13.43 31.22
C GLU A 37 -1.18 14.00 32.57
N GLU A 38 -0.79 15.25 32.84
CA GLU A 38 -1.29 16.06 33.96
C GLU A 38 -2.82 16.17 33.92
N ILE A 39 -3.47 15.71 35.00
CA ILE A 39 -4.90 15.87 35.24
C ILE A 39 -5.16 17.36 35.50
N ILE A 40 -5.79 18.03 34.53
CA ILE A 40 -6.31 19.39 34.69
C ILE A 40 -7.58 19.31 35.53
N GLU A 41 -7.52 19.84 36.75
CA GLU A 41 -8.66 20.00 37.66
C GLU A 41 -9.65 21.03 37.07
N GLU A 42 -10.84 20.58 36.67
CA GLU A 42 -11.90 21.43 36.13
C GLU A 42 -12.49 22.34 37.21
N ASN A 43 -12.53 23.64 36.92
CA ASN A 43 -13.10 24.69 37.75
C ASN A 43 -14.64 24.75 37.57
N PRO A 44 -15.46 24.50 38.61
CA PRO A 44 -16.91 24.43 38.48
C PRO A 44 -17.55 25.78 38.80
N ALA A 45 -17.51 26.73 37.87
CA ALA A 45 -18.34 27.93 37.96
C ALA A 45 -18.47 28.62 36.59
N GLU A 46 -19.50 28.25 35.84
CA GLU A 46 -20.28 29.15 34.95
C GLU A 46 -21.37 28.32 34.27
N GLN A 47 -22.52 28.22 34.93
CA GLN A 47 -23.77 27.76 34.30
C GLN A 47 -24.44 28.98 33.66
N GLU A 48 -24.12 29.25 32.40
CA GLU A 48 -24.96 30.10 31.57
C GLU A 48 -26.04 29.23 30.90
N GLU A 49 -27.29 29.61 31.14
CA GLU A 49 -28.49 29.01 30.57
C GLU A 49 -28.53 29.22 29.04
N GLU A 50 -27.91 28.32 28.28
CA GLU A 50 -28.13 28.22 26.84
C GLU A 50 -29.49 27.57 26.56
N GLU A 51 -30.40 28.36 25.97
CA GLU A 51 -31.65 27.86 25.40
C GLU A 51 -31.39 26.68 24.43
N PRO A 52 -32.27 25.65 24.40
CA PRO A 52 -32.08 24.46 23.60
C PRO A 52 -32.28 24.78 22.11
N ARG A 53 -31.21 25.23 21.45
CA ARG A 53 -31.11 25.16 19.99
C ARG A 53 -31.25 23.70 19.61
N ALA A 54 -32.38 23.36 18.99
CA ALA A 54 -32.63 22.05 18.40
C ALA A 54 -31.51 21.74 17.40
N ARG A 55 -30.43 21.11 17.88
CA ARG A 55 -29.35 20.58 17.04
C ARG A 55 -30.00 19.56 16.12
N ALA A 56 -30.07 19.89 14.84
CA ALA A 56 -30.46 18.96 13.78
C ALA A 56 -29.70 17.64 14.03
N GLY A 57 -30.49 16.58 14.24
CA GLY A 57 -30.14 15.43 15.07
C GLY A 57 -28.74 14.87 14.82
N THR A 58 -27.86 15.01 15.81
CA THR A 58 -26.65 14.22 15.90
C THR A 58 -27.05 12.74 15.79
N PRO A 59 -26.52 11.97 14.83
CA PRO A 59 -26.83 10.55 14.72
C PRO A 59 -26.57 9.90 16.07
N THR A 60 -27.58 9.28 16.66
CA THR A 60 -27.40 8.59 17.94
C THR A 60 -26.31 7.52 17.77
N LEU A 61 -25.45 7.32 18.76
CA LEU A 61 -24.37 6.30 18.73
C LEU A 61 -24.87 4.91 18.30
N ARG A 62 -26.14 4.61 18.60
CA ARG A 62 -26.85 3.41 18.15
C ARG A 62 -26.98 3.30 16.62
N LYS A 63 -27.29 4.41 15.93
CA LYS A 63 -27.33 4.46 14.46
C LYS A 63 -25.94 4.35 13.84
N MET A 64 -24.92 4.93 14.47
CA MET A 64 -23.53 4.77 14.02
C MET A 64 -23.07 3.31 14.14
N ARG A 65 -23.30 2.66 15.28
CA ARG A 65 -22.97 1.23 15.46
C ARG A 65 -23.68 0.32 14.46
N ALA A 66 -24.93 0.61 14.12
CA ALA A 66 -25.67 -0.14 13.11
C ALA A 66 -25.11 0.04 11.68
N HIS A 67 -24.41 1.14 11.39
CA HIS A 67 -23.77 1.41 10.10
C HIS A 67 -22.40 0.74 9.92
N PHE A 68 -21.78 0.30 11.01
CA PHE A 68 -20.44 -0.30 11.05
C PHE A 68 -20.48 -1.77 11.50
N THR A 69 -21.44 -2.56 11.01
CA THR A 69 -21.36 -4.01 11.20
C THR A 69 -20.19 -4.59 10.39
N ALA A 70 -19.58 -5.66 10.89
CA ALA A 70 -18.45 -6.31 10.23
C ALA A 70 -18.83 -6.80 8.83
N GLU A 71 -20.05 -7.31 8.66
CA GLU A 71 -20.56 -7.78 7.38
C GLU A 71 -20.71 -6.65 6.38
N ALA A 72 -21.27 -5.50 6.79
CA ALA A 72 -21.44 -4.36 5.91
C ALA A 72 -20.08 -3.76 5.52
N GLU A 73 -19.11 -3.72 6.44
CA GLU A 73 -17.75 -3.28 6.13
C GLU A 73 -17.03 -4.24 5.18
N TRP A 74 -17.21 -5.55 5.38
CA TRP A 74 -16.67 -6.55 4.48
C TRP A 74 -17.25 -6.42 3.06
N GLU A 75 -18.56 -6.23 2.92
CA GLU A 75 -19.20 -5.95 1.63
C GLU A 75 -18.67 -4.66 0.97
N ARG A 76 -18.38 -3.62 1.76
CA ARG A 76 -17.72 -2.40 1.27
C ARG A 76 -16.33 -2.71 0.72
N ILE A 77 -15.51 -3.45 1.47
CA ILE A 77 -14.16 -3.86 1.05
C ILE A 77 -14.23 -4.67 -0.25
N LEU A 78 -15.11 -5.66 -0.33
CA LEU A 78 -15.28 -6.48 -1.54
C LEU A 78 -15.70 -5.65 -2.77
N ARG A 79 -16.62 -4.69 -2.61
CA ARG A 79 -17.01 -3.78 -3.70
C ARG A 79 -15.85 -2.90 -4.17
N ARG A 80 -15.04 -2.39 -3.24
CA ARG A 80 -13.85 -1.58 -3.56
C ARG A 80 -12.78 -2.41 -4.26
N ASP A 81 -12.47 -3.61 -3.76
CA ASP A 81 -11.54 -4.56 -4.38
C ASP A 81 -11.99 -4.87 -5.82
N ALA A 82 -13.26 -5.23 -6.01
CA ALA A 82 -13.82 -5.52 -7.33
C ALA A 82 -13.73 -4.33 -8.31
N THR A 83 -13.75 -3.09 -7.79
CA THR A 83 -13.74 -1.87 -8.62
C THR A 83 -12.33 -1.39 -8.97
N PHE A 84 -11.42 -1.37 -7.99
CA PHE A 84 -10.12 -0.71 -8.11
C PHE A 84 -8.98 -1.69 -8.37
N THR A 85 -9.00 -2.89 -7.77
CA THR A 85 -7.90 -3.86 -7.91
C THR A 85 -7.68 -4.30 -9.35
N PRO A 86 -8.70 -4.60 -10.18
CA PRO A 86 -8.47 -4.93 -11.59
C PRO A 86 -7.81 -3.79 -12.38
N LYS A 87 -8.20 -2.53 -12.09
CA LYS A 87 -7.63 -1.34 -12.74
C LYS A 87 -6.17 -1.20 -12.32
N PHE A 88 -5.90 -1.28 -11.03
CA PHE A 88 -4.55 -1.16 -10.48
C PHE A 88 -3.63 -2.26 -10.99
N ARG A 89 -4.08 -3.52 -10.95
CA ARG A 89 -3.37 -4.66 -11.51
C ARG A 89 -3.00 -4.46 -12.97
N SER A 90 -3.95 -3.99 -13.79
CA SER A 90 -3.72 -3.72 -15.20
C SER A 90 -2.61 -2.68 -15.40
N ARG A 91 -2.67 -1.58 -14.67
CA ARG A 91 -1.64 -0.52 -14.67
C ARG A 91 -0.28 -1.04 -14.21
N GLN A 92 -0.24 -1.80 -13.12
CA GLN A 92 0.97 -2.40 -12.58
C GLN A 92 1.64 -3.36 -13.58
N ARG A 93 0.85 -4.16 -14.31
CA ARG A 93 1.38 -5.05 -15.36
C ARG A 93 2.05 -4.27 -16.49
N SER A 94 1.49 -3.13 -16.87
CA SER A 94 2.08 -2.26 -17.89
C SER A 94 3.40 -1.66 -17.41
N ILE A 95 3.48 -1.23 -16.15
CA ILE A 95 4.73 -0.73 -15.55
C ILE A 95 5.80 -1.83 -15.58
N PHE A 96 5.51 -3.03 -15.08
CA PHE A 96 6.47 -4.13 -15.10
C PHE A 96 6.86 -4.58 -16.51
N GLN A 97 5.95 -4.45 -17.48
CA GLN A 97 6.30 -4.68 -18.87
C GLN A 97 7.34 -3.68 -19.35
N ARG A 98 7.08 -2.39 -19.12
CA ARG A 98 7.94 -1.33 -19.60
C ARG A 98 9.30 -1.32 -18.91
N GLN A 99 9.31 -1.52 -17.60
CA GLN A 99 10.52 -1.73 -16.80
C GLN A 99 11.35 -2.88 -17.35
N GLY A 100 10.73 -4.03 -17.65
CA GLY A 100 11.42 -5.17 -18.22
C GLY A 100 12.02 -4.91 -19.60
N GLU A 101 11.28 -4.24 -20.49
CA GLU A 101 11.77 -3.84 -21.81
C GLU A 101 13.01 -2.95 -21.69
N ILE A 102 12.95 -1.90 -20.86
CA ILE A 102 14.07 -0.95 -20.64
C ILE A 102 15.27 -1.65 -20.00
N THR A 103 15.05 -2.55 -19.04
CA THR A 103 16.14 -3.25 -18.34
C THR A 103 16.87 -4.20 -19.28
N VAL A 104 16.12 -4.95 -20.12
CA VAL A 104 16.72 -5.82 -21.14
C VAL A 104 17.47 -5.01 -22.19
N GLU A 105 16.90 -3.89 -22.65
CA GLU A 105 17.57 -2.98 -23.60
C GLU A 105 18.91 -2.48 -23.06
N ARG A 106 18.92 -1.94 -21.82
CA ARG A 106 20.15 -1.50 -21.14
C ARG A 106 21.19 -2.61 -21.04
N TYR A 107 20.76 -3.82 -20.65
CA TYR A 107 21.65 -4.97 -20.56
C TYR A 107 22.30 -5.30 -21.90
N LEU A 108 21.51 -5.35 -22.97
CA LEU A 108 22.01 -5.65 -24.32
C LEU A 108 22.95 -4.55 -24.84
N GLU A 109 22.64 -3.28 -24.59
CA GLU A 109 23.50 -2.15 -24.96
C GLU A 109 24.86 -2.24 -24.29
N GLN A 110 24.87 -2.45 -22.98
CA GLN A 110 26.12 -2.57 -22.22
C GLN A 110 26.91 -3.83 -22.65
N ALA A 111 26.22 -4.95 -22.93
CA ALA A 111 26.88 -6.16 -23.39
C ALA A 111 27.52 -6.03 -24.78
N ARG A 112 26.94 -5.20 -25.66
CA ARG A 112 27.55 -4.84 -26.95
C ARG A 112 28.75 -3.90 -26.76
N ALA A 113 28.67 -2.97 -25.82
CA ALA A 113 29.75 -2.01 -25.55
C ALA A 113 30.97 -2.66 -24.88
N ASN A 114 30.76 -3.72 -24.08
CA ASN A 114 31.83 -4.40 -23.34
C ASN A 114 31.72 -5.93 -23.42
N PRO A 115 32.04 -6.54 -24.58
CA PRO A 115 32.00 -7.98 -24.76
C PRO A 115 33.08 -8.67 -23.90
N GLY A 116 32.70 -9.11 -22.71
CA GLY A 116 33.58 -9.79 -21.74
C GLY A 116 33.67 -9.11 -20.36
N GLY A 117 33.12 -7.90 -20.20
CA GLY A 117 33.21 -7.13 -18.95
C GLY A 117 32.43 -7.72 -17.77
N TRP A 118 31.40 -8.52 -18.03
CA TRP A 118 30.44 -8.97 -17.01
C TRP A 118 30.96 -10.03 -16.06
N GLN A 119 32.02 -10.73 -16.42
CA GLN A 119 32.55 -11.83 -15.61
C GLN A 119 33.15 -11.39 -14.26
N ARG A 120 33.21 -10.07 -14.01
CA ARG A 120 33.83 -9.49 -12.81
C ARG A 120 32.88 -8.64 -11.97
N VAL A 121 31.62 -8.49 -12.37
CA VAL A 121 30.64 -7.65 -11.68
C VAL A 121 29.77 -8.54 -10.79
N ALA A 122 29.52 -8.14 -9.55
CA ALA A 122 28.60 -8.85 -8.68
C ALA A 122 27.15 -8.69 -9.19
N GLY A 123 26.28 -9.67 -8.91
CA GLY A 123 24.88 -9.63 -9.32
C GLY A 123 24.14 -8.38 -8.81
N ASP A 124 24.44 -7.97 -7.58
CA ASP A 124 23.86 -6.78 -6.94
C ASP A 124 24.26 -5.48 -7.67
N ASP A 125 25.55 -5.32 -7.96
CA ASP A 125 26.07 -4.16 -8.69
C ASP A 125 25.46 -4.08 -10.09
N LEU A 126 25.36 -5.22 -10.77
CA LEU A 126 24.75 -5.31 -12.09
C LEU A 126 23.24 -4.97 -12.05
N ALA A 127 22.51 -5.46 -11.04
CA ALA A 127 21.11 -5.12 -10.87
C ALA A 127 20.90 -3.63 -10.60
N ALA A 128 21.73 -3.03 -9.75
CA ALA A 128 21.68 -1.61 -9.44
C ALA A 128 21.95 -0.74 -10.67
N GLU A 129 22.88 -1.16 -11.52
CA GLU A 129 23.20 -0.49 -12.78
C GLU A 129 22.07 -0.60 -13.81
N LEU A 130 21.54 -1.81 -14.02
CA LEU A 130 20.48 -2.06 -15.00
C LEU A 130 19.13 -1.48 -14.57
N PHE A 131 18.84 -1.58 -13.28
CA PHE A 131 17.58 -1.20 -12.64
C PHE A 131 17.85 -0.23 -11.48
N PRO A 132 18.21 1.03 -11.76
CA PRO A 132 18.36 2.05 -10.73
C PRO A 132 16.99 2.29 -10.07
N LEU A 133 16.96 2.52 -8.75
CA LEU A 133 15.71 2.72 -8.03
C LEU A 133 15.03 4.05 -8.42
N SER A 134 15.82 5.06 -8.77
CA SER A 134 15.35 6.36 -9.22
C SER A 134 14.92 6.36 -10.70
N GLY A 135 13.96 7.20 -11.04
CA GLY A 135 13.48 7.45 -12.40
C GLY A 135 12.31 6.56 -12.82
N TRP A 136 11.77 5.76 -11.91
CA TRP A 136 10.55 4.98 -12.14
C TRP A 136 9.31 5.66 -11.58
N GLU A 137 9.46 6.60 -10.65
CA GLU A 137 8.39 7.32 -9.96
C GLU A 137 7.44 7.97 -10.97
N ASP A 138 7.98 8.71 -11.94
CA ASP A 138 7.22 9.33 -13.04
C ASP A 138 6.33 8.32 -13.80
N MET A 139 6.83 7.09 -13.98
CA MET A 139 6.08 6.04 -14.66
C MET A 139 4.91 5.55 -13.80
N PHE A 140 5.12 5.38 -12.50
CA PHE A 140 4.05 5.02 -11.59
C PHE A 140 3.02 6.14 -11.44
N ASP A 141 3.46 7.39 -11.29
CA ASP A 141 2.59 8.55 -11.19
C ASP A 141 1.69 8.68 -12.42
N ALA A 142 2.31 8.68 -13.61
CA ALA A 142 1.58 8.79 -14.87
C ALA A 142 0.56 7.65 -15.08
N THR A 143 0.82 6.47 -14.52
CA THR A 143 0.04 5.26 -14.81
C THR A 143 -0.99 4.93 -13.72
N THR A 144 -0.68 5.20 -12.45
CA THR A 144 -1.48 4.75 -11.29
C THR A 144 -2.12 5.87 -10.48
N ALA A 145 -1.62 7.12 -10.52
CA ALA A 145 -2.10 8.20 -9.67
C ALA A 145 -3.63 8.39 -9.74
N ARG A 146 -4.20 8.40 -10.96
CA ARG A 146 -5.65 8.52 -11.15
C ARG A 146 -6.46 7.40 -10.50
N VAL A 147 -5.93 6.17 -10.47
CA VAL A 147 -6.62 5.03 -9.86
C VAL A 147 -6.55 5.13 -8.33
N ARG A 148 -5.40 5.56 -7.79
CA ARG A 148 -5.20 5.81 -6.35
C ARG A 148 -6.11 6.90 -5.84
N GLU A 149 -6.05 8.08 -6.46
CA GLU A 149 -6.87 9.23 -6.07
C GLU A 149 -8.37 8.88 -6.12
N ALA A 150 -8.81 8.17 -7.17
CA ALA A 150 -10.20 7.72 -7.26
C ALA A 150 -10.57 6.70 -6.17
N SER A 151 -9.69 5.74 -5.86
CA SER A 151 -9.91 4.75 -4.81
C SER A 151 -9.97 5.39 -3.42
N PHE A 152 -9.07 6.33 -3.18
CA PHE A 152 -8.99 7.10 -1.95
C PHE A 152 -10.22 7.99 -1.79
N ALA A 153 -10.53 8.83 -2.77
CA ALA A 153 -11.67 9.74 -2.72
C ALA A 153 -12.99 8.98 -2.54
N ALA A 154 -13.19 7.85 -3.22
CA ALA A 154 -14.38 7.03 -3.05
C ALA A 154 -14.51 6.49 -1.62
N SER A 155 -13.39 6.00 -1.05
CA SER A 155 -13.37 5.43 0.30
C SER A 155 -13.56 6.49 1.40
N ALA A 156 -12.91 7.64 1.24
CA ALA A 156 -13.05 8.79 2.14
C ALA A 156 -14.47 9.38 2.08
N THR A 157 -15.04 9.46 0.87
CA THR A 157 -16.44 9.88 0.67
C THR A 157 -17.40 8.95 1.39
N GLU A 158 -17.25 7.64 1.23
CA GLU A 158 -18.12 6.67 1.90
C GLU A 158 -18.03 6.80 3.42
N ALA A 159 -16.83 6.97 3.97
CA ALA A 159 -16.61 7.19 5.40
C ALA A 159 -17.28 8.50 5.90
N THR A 160 -17.13 9.59 5.14
CA THR A 160 -17.66 10.92 5.50
C THR A 160 -19.20 10.97 5.41
N VAL A 161 -19.76 10.43 4.32
CA VAL A 161 -21.21 10.39 4.06
C VAL A 161 -21.91 9.53 5.11
N ALA A 162 -21.31 8.41 5.52
CA ALA A 162 -21.90 7.51 6.52
C ALA A 162 -22.15 8.19 7.88
N ILE A 163 -21.38 9.22 8.23
CA ILE A 163 -21.49 9.93 9.51
C ILE A 163 -22.25 11.25 9.37
N THR A 164 -21.89 12.05 8.36
CA THR A 164 -22.35 13.44 8.25
C THR A 164 -23.40 13.67 7.17
N GLY A 165 -23.58 12.71 6.26
CA GLY A 165 -24.35 12.89 5.03
C GLY A 165 -23.70 13.83 4.00
N ARG A 166 -22.47 14.32 4.26
CA ARG A 166 -21.75 15.24 3.39
C ARG A 166 -20.69 14.52 2.57
N GLN A 167 -20.38 15.06 1.40
CA GLN A 167 -19.30 14.59 0.56
C GLN A 167 -17.94 14.89 1.19
N PHE A 168 -16.99 13.98 1.00
CA PHE A 168 -15.59 14.22 1.36
C PHE A 168 -15.01 15.34 0.48
N VAL A 169 -14.12 16.15 1.06
CA VAL A 169 -13.38 17.17 0.33
C VAL A 169 -11.92 16.79 0.38
N MET A 170 -11.28 16.67 -0.78
CA MET A 170 -9.84 16.39 -0.85
C MET A 170 -9.05 17.58 -0.30
N THR A 171 -8.68 17.51 0.98
CA THR A 171 -7.89 18.52 1.69
C THR A 171 -6.41 18.40 1.31
N GLN A 172 -5.60 19.38 1.72
CA GLN A 172 -4.16 19.31 1.53
C GLN A 172 -3.54 18.13 2.29
N VAL A 173 -3.93 17.91 3.54
CA VAL A 173 -3.49 16.77 4.36
C VAL A 173 -3.80 15.43 3.69
N ALA A 174 -4.96 15.30 3.04
CA ALA A 174 -5.33 14.09 2.32
C ALA A 174 -4.45 13.84 1.08
N ARG A 175 -4.03 14.90 0.38
CA ARG A 175 -3.08 14.79 -0.74
C ARG A 175 -1.69 14.40 -0.26
N GLU A 176 -1.19 15.03 0.80
CA GLU A 176 0.10 14.68 1.40
C GLU A 176 0.12 13.24 1.91
N THR A 177 -1.02 12.76 2.45
CA THR A 177 -1.17 11.34 2.82
C THR A 177 -1.06 10.43 1.60
N LEU A 178 -1.67 10.80 0.48
CA LEU A 178 -1.57 10.04 -0.77
C LEU A 178 -0.13 10.02 -1.31
N GLU A 179 0.54 11.18 -1.34
CA GLU A 179 1.93 11.29 -1.77
C GLU A 179 2.87 10.41 -0.93
N LEU A 180 2.67 10.38 0.39
CA LEU A 180 3.45 9.52 1.28
C LEU A 180 3.23 8.02 1.00
N LEU A 181 1.98 7.63 0.74
CA LEU A 181 1.67 6.24 0.35
C LEU A 181 2.27 5.91 -1.01
N ASP A 182 2.31 6.89 -1.92
CA ASP A 182 2.88 6.74 -3.25
C ASP A 182 4.37 6.45 -3.18
N ASP A 183 5.11 7.27 -2.44
CA ASP A 183 6.55 7.09 -2.22
C ASP A 183 6.85 5.72 -1.59
N ALA A 184 6.11 5.33 -0.56
CA ALA A 184 6.28 4.05 0.11
C ALA A 184 6.00 2.86 -0.84
N HIS A 185 4.97 2.97 -1.68
CA HIS A 185 4.65 1.96 -2.69
C HIS A 185 5.78 1.83 -3.73
N TYR A 186 6.30 2.96 -4.22
CA TYR A 186 7.35 2.98 -5.24
C TYR A 186 8.62 2.33 -4.74
N ALA A 187 9.07 2.73 -3.56
CA ALA A 187 10.23 2.14 -2.90
C ALA A 187 10.06 0.62 -2.76
N PHE A 188 8.96 0.18 -2.13
CA PHE A 188 8.69 -1.24 -1.90
C PHE A 188 8.70 -2.07 -3.21
N VAL A 189 8.02 -1.59 -4.25
CA VAL A 189 7.91 -2.34 -5.51
C VAL A 189 9.24 -2.37 -6.26
N ASN A 190 9.98 -1.27 -6.32
CA ASN A 190 11.24 -1.19 -7.05
C ASN A 190 12.37 -1.93 -6.33
N GLU A 191 12.51 -1.76 -5.01
CA GLU A 191 13.51 -2.47 -4.21
C GLU A 191 13.31 -3.99 -4.27
N SER A 192 12.06 -4.46 -4.07
CA SER A 192 11.76 -5.90 -4.19
C SER A 192 11.95 -6.44 -5.61
N THR A 193 11.87 -5.58 -6.64
CA THR A 193 12.17 -5.97 -8.03
C THR A 193 13.68 -6.03 -8.28
N GLN A 194 14.43 -5.05 -7.76
CA GLN A 194 15.89 -5.02 -7.86
C GLN A 194 16.53 -6.20 -7.12
N GLY A 195 16.08 -6.51 -5.90
CA GLY A 195 16.59 -7.67 -5.16
C GLY A 195 16.31 -9.00 -5.87
N LEU A 196 15.13 -9.15 -6.48
CA LEU A 196 14.84 -10.32 -7.32
C LEU A 196 15.75 -10.38 -8.55
N LEU A 197 15.97 -9.24 -9.19
CA LEU A 197 16.86 -9.14 -10.36
C LEU A 197 18.30 -9.49 -9.98
N ALA A 198 18.81 -8.96 -8.88
CA ALA A 198 20.16 -9.21 -8.38
C ALA A 198 20.43 -10.69 -8.14
N ARG A 199 19.50 -11.37 -7.47
CA ARG A 199 19.58 -12.83 -7.25
C ARG A 199 19.63 -13.61 -8.57
N GLU A 200 18.75 -13.26 -9.51
CA GLU A 200 18.69 -13.94 -10.81
C GLU A 200 19.94 -13.68 -11.66
N LEU A 201 20.45 -12.44 -11.67
CA LEU A 201 21.68 -12.08 -12.36
C LEU A 201 22.90 -12.79 -11.75
N GLY A 202 23.01 -12.81 -10.43
CA GLY A 202 24.07 -13.55 -9.72
C GLY A 202 24.09 -15.03 -10.12
N ALA A 203 22.93 -15.69 -10.07
CA ALA A 203 22.80 -17.08 -10.48
C ALA A 203 23.17 -17.32 -11.96
N GLY A 204 22.78 -16.40 -12.86
CA GLY A 204 23.14 -16.49 -14.28
C GLY A 204 24.64 -16.29 -14.53
N LEU A 205 25.29 -15.39 -13.78
CA LEU A 205 26.73 -15.13 -13.86
C LEU A 205 27.53 -16.34 -13.37
N GLU A 206 27.14 -16.93 -12.23
CA GLU A 206 27.76 -18.16 -11.70
C GLU A 206 27.61 -19.35 -12.67
N ALA A 207 26.46 -19.46 -13.33
CA ALA A 207 26.20 -20.50 -14.33
C ALA A 207 26.92 -20.26 -15.68
N GLY A 208 27.57 -19.11 -15.87
CA GLY A 208 28.23 -18.76 -17.12
C GLY A 208 27.26 -18.62 -18.30
N GLU A 209 26.05 -18.12 -18.04
CA GLU A 209 25.03 -17.93 -19.06
C GLU A 209 25.49 -16.97 -20.17
N SER A 210 25.06 -17.24 -21.40
CA SER A 210 25.28 -16.35 -22.53
C SER A 210 24.47 -15.05 -22.39
N ILE A 211 24.82 -14.03 -23.17
CA ILE A 211 24.11 -12.75 -23.22
C ILE A 211 22.61 -12.97 -23.50
N ASP A 212 22.27 -13.84 -24.47
CA ASP A 212 20.88 -14.12 -24.82
C ASP A 212 20.13 -14.83 -23.69
N GLN A 213 20.80 -15.76 -22.99
CA GLN A 213 20.23 -16.46 -21.83
C GLN A 213 19.96 -15.49 -20.68
N MET A 214 20.89 -14.59 -20.40
CA MET A 214 20.73 -13.58 -19.37
C MET A 214 19.60 -12.60 -19.70
N ALA A 215 19.49 -12.14 -20.95
CA ALA A 215 18.38 -11.29 -21.39
C ALA A 215 17.02 -11.97 -21.21
N LEU A 216 16.92 -13.28 -21.54
CA LEU A 216 15.73 -14.08 -21.29
C LEU A 216 15.42 -14.20 -19.79
N ARG A 217 16.43 -14.37 -18.95
CA ARG A 217 16.29 -14.43 -17.49
C ARG A 217 15.77 -13.12 -16.91
N ILE A 218 16.34 -11.98 -17.31
CA ILE A 218 15.82 -10.64 -16.96
C ILE A 218 14.35 -10.53 -17.38
N GLY A 219 14.01 -10.91 -18.62
CA GLY A 219 12.63 -10.91 -19.09
C GLY A 219 11.69 -11.79 -18.23
N LYS A 220 12.15 -12.96 -17.81
CA LYS A 220 11.42 -13.87 -16.92
C LYS A 220 11.19 -13.26 -15.54
N THR A 221 12.17 -12.56 -14.97
CA THR A 221 12.04 -11.84 -13.70
C THR A 221 10.84 -10.88 -13.73
N PHE A 222 10.74 -10.04 -14.76
CA PHE A 222 9.60 -9.14 -14.93
C PHE A 222 8.29 -9.90 -15.26
N GLY A 223 8.37 -11.06 -15.91
CA GLY A 223 7.24 -11.98 -16.05
C GLY A 223 6.67 -12.42 -14.69
N THR A 224 7.54 -12.79 -13.75
CA THR A 224 7.15 -13.16 -12.37
C THR A 224 6.54 -11.98 -11.61
N ARG A 225 7.08 -10.76 -11.78
CA ARG A 225 6.51 -9.54 -11.20
C ARG A 225 5.12 -9.23 -11.77
N LYS A 226 4.92 -9.41 -13.08
CA LYS A 226 3.58 -9.32 -13.71
C LYS A 226 2.60 -10.33 -13.11
N ALA A 227 3.04 -11.56 -12.79
CA ALA A 227 2.19 -12.53 -12.10
C ALA A 227 1.82 -12.06 -10.68
N SER A 228 2.77 -11.43 -9.99
CA SER A 228 2.59 -10.87 -8.63
C SER A 228 1.76 -9.58 -8.58
N SER A 229 1.48 -8.95 -9.74
CA SER A 229 0.75 -7.67 -9.85
C SER A 229 -0.60 -7.66 -9.13
N GLN A 230 -1.28 -8.80 -9.03
CA GLN A 230 -2.56 -8.87 -8.32
C GLN A 230 -2.40 -8.71 -6.81
N ARG A 231 -1.37 -9.32 -6.21
CA ARG A 231 -1.09 -9.19 -4.79
C ARG A 231 -0.71 -7.74 -4.45
N ILE A 232 0.21 -7.18 -5.24
CA ILE A 232 0.67 -5.79 -5.09
C ILE A 232 -0.51 -4.81 -5.22
N ALA A 233 -1.37 -5.00 -6.22
CA ALA A 233 -2.56 -4.18 -6.41
C ALA A 233 -3.52 -4.26 -5.21
N ARG A 234 -3.71 -5.45 -4.62
CA ARG A 234 -4.58 -5.61 -3.44
C ARG A 234 -4.03 -4.91 -2.22
N THR A 235 -2.73 -5.06 -1.94
CA THR A 235 -2.07 -4.37 -0.83
C THR A 235 -2.21 -2.87 -0.98
N GLU A 236 -2.01 -2.35 -2.18
CA GLU A 236 -2.08 -0.92 -2.44
C GLU A 236 -3.50 -0.35 -2.30
N VAL A 237 -4.50 -1.04 -2.88
CA VAL A 237 -5.90 -0.64 -2.70
C VAL A 237 -6.29 -0.71 -1.22
N ALA A 238 -5.84 -1.73 -0.47
CA ALA A 238 -6.11 -1.82 0.95
C ALA A 238 -5.50 -0.65 1.74
N ASN A 239 -4.25 -0.29 1.49
CA ASN A 239 -3.56 0.85 2.13
C ASN A 239 -4.26 2.18 1.83
N ALA A 240 -4.59 2.42 0.55
CA ALA A 240 -5.32 3.62 0.13
C ALA A 240 -6.69 3.71 0.80
N VAL A 241 -7.42 2.59 0.86
CA VAL A 241 -8.74 2.52 1.50
C VAL A 241 -8.66 2.82 2.99
N GLN A 242 -7.72 2.20 3.71
CA GLN A 242 -7.58 2.39 5.16
C GLN A 242 -7.23 3.84 5.50
N SER A 243 -6.28 4.42 4.76
CA SER A 243 -5.86 5.82 4.95
C SER A 243 -6.96 6.79 4.59
N ALA A 244 -7.69 6.54 3.50
CA ALA A 244 -8.85 7.33 3.09
C ALA A 244 -9.97 7.33 4.14
N GLN A 245 -10.24 6.17 4.77
CA GLN A 245 -11.21 6.10 5.86
C GLN A 245 -10.79 6.96 7.05
N VAL A 246 -9.51 6.92 7.42
CA VAL A 246 -8.97 7.78 8.51
C VAL A 246 -9.18 9.25 8.18
N GLN A 247 -8.82 9.68 6.96
CA GLN A 247 -9.02 11.07 6.54
C GLN A 247 -10.49 11.48 6.45
N GLY A 248 -11.35 10.59 5.95
CA GLY A 248 -12.80 10.81 5.91
C GLY A 248 -13.40 10.97 7.30
N TYR A 249 -13.01 10.12 8.25
CA TYR A 249 -13.43 10.21 9.65
C TYR A 249 -12.91 11.48 10.33
N ALA A 250 -11.64 11.83 10.12
CA ALA A 250 -11.05 13.05 10.67
C ALA A 250 -11.82 14.30 10.19
N GLN A 251 -12.20 14.36 8.91
CA GLN A 251 -12.95 15.49 8.35
C GLN A 251 -14.35 15.64 8.97
N THR A 252 -14.92 14.58 9.55
CA THR A 252 -16.24 14.67 10.20
C THR A 252 -16.22 15.47 11.50
N GLY A 253 -15.06 15.55 12.18
CA GLY A 253 -14.94 16.15 13.51
C GLY A 253 -15.69 15.39 14.62
N VAL A 254 -16.29 14.24 14.32
CA VAL A 254 -17.04 13.41 15.28
C VAL A 254 -16.20 12.26 15.82
N VAL A 255 -15.23 11.78 15.04
CA VAL A 255 -14.41 10.62 15.39
C VAL A 255 -13.10 11.11 16.02
N GLU A 256 -13.00 10.99 17.34
CA GLU A 256 -11.78 11.35 18.08
C GLU A 256 -10.68 10.27 17.95
N ARG A 257 -11.06 8.98 17.92
CA ARG A 257 -10.12 7.85 17.84
C ARG A 257 -10.70 6.69 17.02
N LYS A 258 -9.84 5.99 16.27
CA LYS A 258 -10.14 4.70 15.63
C LYS A 258 -9.51 3.58 16.46
N MET A 259 -10.30 2.60 16.90
CA MET A 259 -9.79 1.42 17.59
C MET A 259 -9.86 0.22 16.65
N TRP A 260 -8.75 -0.53 16.57
CA TRP A 260 -8.72 -1.81 15.90
C TRP A 260 -9.10 -2.87 16.94
N ASN A 261 -10.19 -3.60 16.70
CA ASN A 261 -10.50 -4.77 17.51
C ASN A 261 -9.64 -5.92 17.01
N THR A 262 -8.67 -6.33 17.82
CA THR A 262 -7.90 -7.57 17.68
C THR A 262 -8.75 -8.79 17.96
#